data_AF-A0A5M5ZUN6-F1
#
_entry.id   AF-A0A5M5ZUN6-F1
#
_cell.length_a   1.000
_cell.length_b   1.000
_cell.length_c   1.000
_cell.angle_alpha   90.00
_cell.angle_beta   90.00
_cell.angle_gamma   90.00
#
_symmetry.space_group_name_H-M   'P 1'
#
loop_
_entity.id
_entity.type
_entity.pdbx_description
1 polymer ?
#
loop_
_entity_poly.entity_id
_entity_poly.type
_entity_poly.pdbx_seq_one_letter_code
_entity_poly.pdbx_strand_id
1 'polypeptide(L)'
;MGERAYLWDNLKVILMILVVLTHSLNIYQLEGERWIQFLWVFIMTFTMPLFTMISGYWYKEKSMKQICILYLFPCVVFSIVNYCIGGISGAYPKGISFKSGWAMWYLWALFLYQLSTPFFLKHISLNRLMLLSFMVSIIAGFKFVTNDILDAQRVIGFYPFYLVGIWLNGLKKDLINLPPPQLLKYANG
;
A
#
# COMPACT_ATOMS: atom_id res chain seq x y z
N MET A 1 -20.42 18.66 -10.70
CA MET A 1 -19.90 17.30 -11.01
C MET A 1 -18.41 17.27 -11.41
N GLY A 2 -17.67 18.39 -11.45
CA GLY A 2 -16.29 18.44 -12.00
C GLY A 2 -15.13 18.47 -10.98
N GLU A 3 -15.30 19.00 -9.77
CA GLU A 3 -14.16 19.18 -8.83
C GLU A 3 -13.61 17.87 -8.26
N ARG A 4 -14.47 16.85 -8.11
CA ARG A 4 -14.08 15.60 -7.48
C ARG A 4 -13.13 14.77 -8.35
N ALA A 5 -13.16 14.92 -9.68
CA ALA A 5 -12.22 14.24 -10.58
C ALA A 5 -10.81 14.86 -10.49
N TYR A 6 -10.74 16.19 -10.46
CA TYR A 6 -9.48 16.93 -10.55
C TYR A 6 -8.48 16.62 -9.44
N LEU A 7 -8.92 16.59 -8.18
CA LEU A 7 -8.02 16.29 -7.05
C LEU A 7 -7.45 14.86 -7.10
N TRP A 8 -8.26 13.87 -7.51
CA TRP A 8 -7.79 12.48 -7.63
C TRP A 8 -6.88 12.28 -8.83
N ASP A 9 -7.14 12.99 -9.93
CA ASP A 9 -6.31 12.91 -11.12
C ASP A 9 -4.95 13.59 -10.89
N ASN A 10 -4.90 14.73 -10.20
CA ASN A 10 -3.65 15.34 -9.76
C ASN A 10 -2.84 14.41 -8.85
N LEU A 11 -3.51 13.73 -7.91
CA LEU A 11 -2.84 12.79 -7.01
C LEU A 11 -2.21 11.61 -7.77
N LYS A 12 -2.92 11.06 -8.76
CA LYS A 12 -2.38 9.99 -9.63
C LYS A 12 -1.16 10.48 -10.40
N VAL A 13 -1.20 11.69 -10.96
CA VAL A 13 -0.07 12.27 -11.70
C VAL A 13 1.14 12.43 -10.78
N ILE A 14 0.95 12.97 -9.57
CA ILE A 14 2.03 13.10 -8.57
C ILE A 14 2.62 11.73 -8.23
N LEU A 15 1.80 10.70 -8.03
CA LEU A 15 2.27 9.34 -7.77
C LEU A 15 3.06 8.75 -8.93
N MET A 16 2.60 8.94 -10.17
CA MET A 16 3.32 8.48 -11.35
C MET A 16 4.70 9.13 -11.42
N ILE A 17 4.79 10.43 -11.17
CA ILE A 17 6.07 11.17 -11.12
C ILE A 17 6.96 10.60 -10.00
N LEU A 18 6.43 10.42 -8.79
CA LEU A 18 7.18 9.86 -7.66
C LEU A 18 7.73 8.46 -7.95
N VAL A 19 6.96 7.61 -8.63
CA VAL A 19 7.40 6.26 -9.04
C VAL A 19 8.51 6.32 -10.07
N VAL A 20 8.36 7.16 -11.11
CA VAL A 20 9.40 7.34 -12.12
C VAL A 20 10.68 7.84 -11.47
N LEU A 21 10.61 8.86 -10.62
CA LEU A 21 11.76 9.39 -9.88
C LEU A 21 12.42 8.32 -9.01
N THR A 22 11.63 7.50 -8.31
CA THR A 22 12.14 6.40 -7.48
C THR A 22 12.99 5.44 -8.31
N HIS A 23 12.51 5.02 -9.49
CA HIS A 23 13.21 4.07 -10.34
C HIS A 23 14.41 4.69 -11.05
N SER A 24 14.30 5.95 -11.49
CA SER A 24 15.42 6.69 -12.06
C SER A 24 16.56 6.86 -11.06
N LEU A 25 16.25 7.17 -9.80
CA LEU A 25 17.26 7.35 -8.75
C LEU A 25 17.83 6.02 -8.22
N ASN A 26 17.08 4.91 -8.33
CA ASN A 26 17.54 3.59 -7.88
C ASN A 26 18.86 3.18 -8.55
N ILE A 27 19.01 3.47 -9.85
CA ILE A 27 20.22 3.18 -10.63
C ILE A 27 21.45 3.87 -10.02
N TYR A 28 21.27 5.09 -9.51
CA TYR A 28 22.33 5.89 -8.92
C TYR A 28 22.46 5.70 -7.40
N GLN A 29 21.62 4.86 -6.78
CA GLN A 29 21.64 4.68 -5.33
C GLN A 29 22.91 3.95 -4.85
N LEU A 30 23.39 2.97 -5.61
CA LEU A 30 24.51 2.12 -5.21
C LEU A 30 25.88 2.73 -5.54
N GLU A 31 25.98 3.50 -6.62
CA GLU A 31 27.25 4.05 -7.13
C GLU A 31 27.32 5.58 -7.07
N GLY A 32 26.24 6.26 -6.66
CA GLY A 32 26.15 7.72 -6.64
C GLY A 32 26.54 8.36 -5.32
N GLU A 33 26.53 9.70 -5.34
CA GLU A 33 26.80 10.55 -4.19
C GLU A 33 25.83 10.35 -3.03
N ARG A 34 26.30 10.59 -1.79
CA ARG A 34 25.51 10.33 -0.58
C ARG A 34 24.19 11.11 -0.53
N TRP A 35 24.13 12.29 -1.14
CA TRP A 35 22.90 13.08 -1.22
C TRP A 35 21.81 12.40 -2.08
N ILE A 36 22.20 11.62 -3.10
CA ILE A 36 21.28 10.87 -3.98
C ILE A 36 20.60 9.77 -3.18
N GLN A 37 21.35 9.08 -2.30
CA GLN A 37 20.79 8.06 -1.42
C GLN A 37 19.74 8.64 -0.46
N PHE A 38 20.03 9.79 0.15
CA PHE A 38 19.06 10.47 1.02
C PHE A 38 17.81 10.90 0.26
N LEU A 39 17.98 11.44 -0.95
CA LEU A 39 16.85 11.81 -1.82
C LEU A 39 16.00 10.60 -2.20
N TRP A 40 16.63 9.48 -2.55
CA TRP A 40 15.95 8.23 -2.85
C TRP A 40 15.14 7.73 -1.66
N VAL A 41 15.73 7.69 -0.46
CA VAL A 41 15.03 7.28 0.78
C VAL A 41 13.86 8.21 1.05
N PHE A 42 14.07 9.52 0.94
CA PHE A 42 13.02 10.52 1.14
C PHE A 42 11.83 10.28 0.22
N ILE A 43 12.06 10.15 -1.08
CA ILE A 43 10.98 9.90 -2.06
C ILE A 43 10.28 8.58 -1.74
N MET A 44 11.03 7.51 -1.46
CA MET A 44 10.47 6.20 -1.14
C MET A 44 9.60 6.19 0.11
N THR A 45 9.97 6.96 1.13
CA THR A 45 9.18 7.11 2.37
C THR A 45 7.81 7.72 2.11
N PHE A 46 7.62 8.51 1.04
CA PHE A 46 6.28 9.00 0.67
C PHE A 46 5.59 8.08 -0.32
N THR A 47 6.29 7.62 -1.35
CA THR A 47 5.70 6.83 -2.44
C THR A 47 4.99 5.59 -1.91
N MET A 48 5.66 4.76 -1.11
CA MET A 48 5.10 3.47 -0.68
C MET A 48 3.91 3.60 0.30
N PRO A 49 3.99 4.43 1.37
CA PRO A 49 2.83 4.69 2.22
C PRO A 49 1.65 5.31 1.48
N LEU A 50 1.89 6.24 0.56
CA LEU A 50 0.82 6.94 -0.15
C LEU A 50 0.10 6.00 -1.12
N PHE A 51 0.82 5.14 -1.85
CA PHE A 51 0.24 4.06 -2.65
C PHE A 51 -0.63 3.12 -1.81
N THR A 52 -0.10 2.72 -0.65
CA THR A 52 -0.77 1.81 0.27
C THR A 52 -2.06 2.43 0.82
N MET A 53 -2.01 3.70 1.21
CA MET A 53 -3.16 4.45 1.72
C MET A 53 -4.24 4.63 0.66
N ILE A 54 -3.90 4.97 -0.58
CA ILE A 54 -4.89 5.09 -1.67
C ILE A 54 -5.54 3.75 -1.97
N SER A 55 -4.76 2.68 -1.97
CA SER A 55 -5.27 1.32 -2.18
C SER A 55 -6.26 0.94 -1.08
N GLY A 56 -6.00 1.35 0.17
CA GLY A 56 -6.92 1.23 1.29
C GLY A 56 -8.17 2.10 1.17
N TYR A 57 -8.05 3.35 0.72
CA TYR A 57 -9.22 4.20 0.53
C TYR A 57 -10.18 3.59 -0.50
N TRP A 58 -9.66 3.05 -1.60
CA TRP A 58 -10.45 2.40 -2.66
C TRP A 58 -10.89 0.97 -2.31
N TYR A 59 -10.63 0.53 -1.07
CA TYR A 59 -11.07 -0.77 -0.59
C TYR A 59 -12.59 -0.92 -0.69
N LYS A 60 -12.98 -2.09 -1.18
CA LYS A 60 -14.34 -2.61 -1.17
C LYS A 60 -14.24 -4.07 -0.80
N GLU A 61 -15.18 -4.54 0.00
CA GLU A 61 -15.30 -5.96 0.29
C GLU A 61 -15.55 -6.72 -1.02
N LYS A 62 -14.78 -7.78 -1.24
CA LYS A 62 -14.84 -8.62 -2.44
C LYS A 62 -15.03 -10.06 -2.02
N SER A 63 -15.67 -10.86 -2.87
CA SER A 63 -15.77 -12.29 -2.63
C SER A 63 -14.41 -12.98 -2.74
N MET A 64 -14.23 -14.12 -2.09
CA MET A 64 -12.97 -14.90 -2.16
C MET A 64 -12.56 -15.20 -3.61
N LYS A 65 -13.52 -15.51 -4.49
CA LYS A 65 -13.25 -15.72 -5.93
C LYS A 65 -12.65 -14.47 -6.58
N GLN A 66 -13.21 -13.29 -6.31
CA GLN A 66 -12.71 -12.03 -6.85
C GLN A 66 -11.32 -11.69 -6.29
N ILE A 67 -11.06 -11.96 -5.01
CA ILE A 67 -9.74 -11.74 -4.41
C ILE A 67 -8.69 -12.62 -5.12
N CYS A 68 -9.01 -13.89 -5.34
CA CYS A 68 -8.12 -14.80 -6.06
C CYS A 68 -7.85 -14.35 -7.50
N ILE A 69 -8.88 -13.95 -8.24
CA ILE A 69 -8.72 -13.54 -9.65
C ILE A 69 -8.00 -12.20 -9.78
N LEU A 70 -8.31 -11.22 -8.92
CA LEU A 70 -7.78 -9.85 -9.06
C LEU A 70 -6.41 -9.66 -8.42
N TYR A 71 -6.05 -10.46 -7.41
CA TYR A 71 -4.81 -10.28 -6.66
C TYR A 71 -3.92 -11.51 -6.69
N LEU A 72 -4.45 -12.71 -6.37
CA LEU A 72 -3.63 -13.92 -6.34
C LEU A 72 -3.13 -14.31 -7.74
N PHE A 73 -3.99 -14.25 -8.76
CA PHE A 73 -3.62 -14.60 -10.11
C PHE A 73 -2.49 -13.71 -10.65
N PRO A 74 -2.56 -12.37 -10.58
CA PRO A 74 -1.40 -11.52 -10.90
C PRO A 74 -0.17 -11.84 -10.06
N CYS A 75 -0.31 -12.07 -8.75
CA CYS A 75 0.83 -12.42 -7.90
C CYS A 75 1.56 -13.66 -8.42
N VAL A 76 0.82 -14.73 -8.74
CA VAL A 76 1.40 -15.99 -9.22
C VAL A 76 2.01 -15.80 -10.61
N VAL A 77 1.29 -15.18 -11.55
CA VAL A 77 1.78 -14.96 -12.92
C VAL A 77 3.07 -14.14 -12.91
N PHE A 78 3.09 -12.99 -12.22
CA PHE A 78 4.29 -12.17 -12.16
C PHE A 78 5.43 -12.85 -11.38
N SER A 79 5.12 -13.69 -10.38
CA SER A 79 6.15 -14.46 -9.65
C SER A 79 6.83 -15.46 -10.58
N ILE A 80 6.05 -16.18 -11.39
CA ILE A 80 6.57 -17.15 -12.37
C ILE A 80 7.39 -16.42 -13.43
N VAL A 81 6.88 -15.32 -13.99
CA VAL A 81 7.61 -14.53 -15.00
C VAL A 81 8.94 -14.02 -14.44
N ASN A 82 8.92 -13.44 -13.23
CA ASN A 82 10.13 -12.94 -12.58
C ASN A 82 11.13 -14.06 -12.27
N TYR A 83 10.63 -15.24 -11.90
CA TYR A 83 11.45 -16.42 -11.68
C TYR A 83 12.10 -16.91 -12.98
N CYS A 84 11.33 -17.08 -14.05
CA CYS A 84 11.83 -17.52 -15.36
C CYS A 84 12.89 -16.55 -15.92
N ILE A 85 12.61 -15.24 -15.89
CA ILE A 85 13.54 -14.22 -16.38
C ILE A 85 14.82 -14.22 -15.54
N GLY A 86 14.71 -14.16 -14.20
CA GLY A 86 15.90 -14.14 -13.35
C GLY A 86 16.74 -15.42 -13.41
N GLY A 87 16.11 -16.58 -13.69
CA GLY A 87 16.81 -17.83 -13.99
C GLY A 87 17.61 -17.76 -15.30
N ILE A 88 17.02 -17.22 -16.37
CA ILE A 88 17.70 -17.04 -17.67
C ILE A 88 18.84 -16.01 -17.56
N SER A 89 18.65 -14.95 -16.80
CA SER A 89 19.64 -13.87 -16.64
C SER A 89 20.80 -14.22 -15.69
N GLY A 90 20.80 -15.40 -15.06
CA GLY A 90 21.82 -15.80 -14.09
C GLY A 90 21.79 -14.99 -12.78
N ALA A 91 20.67 -14.30 -12.50
CA ALA A 91 20.52 -13.42 -11.34
C ALA A 91 20.43 -14.16 -9.99
N TYR A 92 20.29 -15.50 -10.02
CA TYR A 92 20.21 -16.35 -8.84
C TYR A 92 21.38 -17.37 -8.75
N PRO A 93 22.62 -16.92 -8.54
CA PRO A 93 23.80 -17.79 -8.56
C PRO A 93 23.88 -18.80 -7.38
N LYS A 94 23.04 -18.67 -6.34
CA LYS A 94 23.01 -19.55 -5.15
C LYS A 94 21.72 -20.37 -5.02
N GLY A 95 20.93 -20.48 -6.09
CA GLY A 95 19.68 -21.23 -6.10
C GLY A 95 18.43 -20.37 -5.90
N ILE A 96 17.28 -21.04 -5.98
CA ILE A 96 15.94 -20.44 -6.02
C ILE A 96 15.63 -19.81 -4.67
N SER A 97 15.60 -18.47 -4.60
CA SER A 97 15.15 -17.74 -3.42
C SER A 97 13.73 -17.24 -3.65
N PHE A 98 12.82 -17.47 -2.68
CA PHE A 98 11.49 -16.85 -2.62
C PHE A 98 11.55 -15.35 -2.26
N LYS A 99 12.68 -14.68 -2.52
CA LYS A 99 12.77 -13.24 -2.43
C LYS A 99 11.87 -12.62 -3.48
N SER A 100 10.90 -11.86 -2.99
CA SER A 100 10.04 -11.07 -3.83
C SER A 100 10.89 -10.02 -4.56
N GLY A 101 10.75 -9.89 -5.87
CA GLY A 101 11.28 -8.73 -6.59
C GLY A 101 10.72 -7.43 -6.01
N TRP A 102 11.39 -6.30 -6.26
CA TRP A 102 11.03 -4.99 -5.69
C TRP A 102 9.58 -4.54 -5.91
N ALA A 103 8.91 -4.98 -6.98
CA ALA A 103 7.49 -4.70 -7.21
C ALA A 103 6.55 -5.83 -6.71
N MET A 104 7.10 -7.04 -6.55
CA MET A 104 6.33 -8.24 -6.24
C MET A 104 5.80 -8.23 -4.80
N TRP A 105 6.58 -7.69 -3.86
CA TRP A 105 6.15 -7.66 -2.45
C TRP A 105 4.86 -6.85 -2.28
N TYR A 106 4.66 -5.79 -3.07
CA TYR A 106 3.48 -4.95 -2.95
C TYR A 106 2.22 -5.66 -3.46
N LEU A 107 2.33 -6.46 -4.52
CA LEU A 107 1.21 -7.29 -5.00
C LEU A 107 0.79 -8.32 -3.93
N TRP A 108 1.78 -9.00 -3.33
CA TRP A 108 1.54 -9.91 -2.22
C TRP A 108 0.94 -9.19 -1.00
N ALA A 109 1.42 -7.99 -0.70
CA ALA A 109 0.87 -7.14 0.35
C ALA A 109 -0.62 -6.87 0.11
N LEU A 110 -0.99 -6.42 -1.10
CA LEU A 110 -2.39 -6.15 -1.45
C LEU A 110 -3.26 -7.40 -1.33
N PHE A 111 -2.79 -8.56 -1.79
CA PHE A 111 -3.51 -9.82 -1.62
C PHE A 111 -3.76 -10.12 -0.13
N LEU A 112 -2.72 -10.03 0.70
CA LEU A 112 -2.82 -10.29 2.13
C LEU A 112 -3.72 -9.27 2.84
N TYR A 113 -3.67 -8.00 2.45
CA TYR A 113 -4.54 -6.97 3.02
C TYR A 113 -6.01 -7.22 2.65
N GLN A 114 -6.29 -7.58 1.41
CA GLN A 114 -7.65 -7.88 0.95
C GLN A 114 -8.22 -9.12 1.63
N LEU A 115 -7.37 -10.10 1.96
CA LEU A 115 -7.77 -11.30 2.68
C LEU A 115 -7.96 -11.06 4.19
N SER A 116 -7.04 -10.35 4.83
CA SER A 116 -7.02 -10.13 6.28
C SER A 116 -8.01 -9.09 6.76
N THR A 117 -8.17 -7.99 6.02
CA THR A 117 -9.03 -6.87 6.39
C THR A 117 -10.50 -7.25 6.64
N PRO A 118 -11.21 -8.01 5.76
CA PRO A 118 -12.59 -8.40 6.03
C PRO A 118 -12.70 -9.33 7.25
N PHE A 119 -11.72 -10.22 7.44
CA PHE A 119 -11.66 -11.08 8.61
C PHE A 119 -11.53 -10.26 9.90
N PHE A 120 -10.61 -9.29 9.94
CA PHE A 120 -10.42 -8.46 11.14
C PHE A 120 -11.58 -7.51 11.40
N LEU A 121 -12.16 -6.89 10.36
CA LEU A 121 -13.30 -5.98 10.53
C LEU A 121 -14.56 -6.68 11.02
N LYS A 122 -14.69 -8.00 10.79
CA LYS A 122 -15.78 -8.81 11.36
C LYS A 122 -15.66 -9.00 12.88
N HIS A 123 -14.43 -9.01 13.40
CA HIS A 123 -14.16 -9.32 14.81
C HIS A 123 -13.78 -8.08 15.65
N ILE A 124 -13.24 -7.04 15.03
CA ILE A 124 -12.62 -5.89 15.70
C ILE A 124 -13.07 -4.59 15.02
N SER A 125 -13.42 -3.58 15.82
CA SER A 125 -13.72 -2.22 15.34
C SER A 125 -12.50 -1.59 14.67
N LEU A 126 -12.69 -0.87 13.55
CA LEU A 126 -11.62 -0.25 12.75
C LEU A 126 -10.59 0.53 13.58
N ASN A 127 -11.02 1.33 14.56
CA ASN A 127 -10.12 2.12 15.40
C ASN A 127 -9.15 1.25 16.24
N ARG A 128 -9.65 0.13 16.77
CA ARG A 128 -8.80 -0.84 17.51
C ARG A 128 -7.85 -1.58 16.60
N LEU A 129 -8.29 -1.92 15.38
CA LEU A 129 -7.44 -2.56 14.39
C LEU A 129 -6.30 -1.64 13.94
N MET A 130 -6.57 -0.34 13.76
CA MET A 130 -5.53 0.66 13.48
C MET A 130 -4.49 0.74 14.61
N LEU A 131 -4.92 0.83 15.87
CA LEU A 131 -4.00 0.87 17.00
C LEU A 131 -3.12 -0.39 17.06
N LEU A 132 -3.74 -1.56 16.90
CA LEU A 132 -3.04 -2.85 16.97
C LEU A 132 -2.04 -3.00 15.81
N SER A 133 -2.44 -2.67 14.58
CA SER A 133 -1.54 -2.69 13.41
C SER A 133 -0.37 -1.73 13.55
N PHE A 134 -0.56 -0.56 14.17
CA PHE A 134 0.52 0.38 14.44
C PHE A 134 1.53 -0.19 15.44
N MET A 135 1.05 -0.78 16.53
CA MET A 135 1.93 -1.48 17.50
C MET A 135 2.70 -2.62 16.84
N VAL A 136 2.02 -3.45 16.05
CA VAL A 136 2.64 -4.57 15.34
C VAL A 136 3.67 -4.08 14.31
N SER A 137 3.40 -2.99 13.59
CA SER A 137 4.34 -2.37 12.64
C SER A 137 5.63 -1.93 13.32
N ILE A 138 5.53 -1.28 14.50
CA ILE A 138 6.70 -0.88 15.29
C ILE A 138 7.51 -2.12 15.73
N ILE A 139 6.84 -3.14 16.28
CA ILE A 139 7.50 -4.37 16.75
C ILE A 139 8.19 -5.11 15.60
N ALA A 140 7.54 -5.20 14.45
CA ALA A 140 8.10 -5.80 13.24
C ALA A 140 9.32 -5.03 12.71
N GLY A 141 9.34 -3.71 12.89
CA GLY A 141 10.47 -2.85 12.55
C GLY A 141 11.72 -3.11 13.38
N PHE A 142 11.57 -3.44 14.66
CA PHE A 142 12.71 -3.59 15.59
C PHE A 142 13.32 -4.99 15.66
N LYS A 143 12.54 -6.06 15.57
CA LYS A 143 13.05 -7.38 16.02
C LYS A 143 12.68 -8.64 15.24
N PHE A 144 11.65 -8.68 14.39
CA PHE A 144 10.93 -9.96 14.24
C PHE A 144 10.79 -10.60 12.86
N VAL A 145 11.18 -9.96 11.75
CA VAL A 145 10.94 -10.57 10.42
C VAL A 145 12.15 -10.39 9.53
N THR A 146 12.87 -11.49 9.26
CA THR A 146 13.85 -11.50 8.17
C THR A 146 13.11 -11.27 6.85
N ASN A 147 13.69 -10.45 5.96
CA ASN A 147 13.13 -10.19 4.61
C ASN A 147 13.32 -11.39 3.65
N ASP A 148 13.49 -12.59 4.18
CA ASP A 148 13.80 -13.79 3.39
C ASP A 148 12.56 -14.39 2.74
N ILE A 149 11.37 -14.13 3.30
CA ILE A 149 10.09 -14.62 2.79
C ILE A 149 9.19 -13.43 2.47
N LEU A 150 8.97 -13.18 1.17
CA LEU A 150 7.99 -12.22 0.62
C LEU A 150 8.13 -10.75 1.09
N ASP A 151 9.28 -10.34 1.63
CA ASP A 151 9.46 -9.04 2.31
C ASP A 151 8.37 -8.79 3.39
N ALA A 152 8.06 -9.82 4.18
CA ALA A 152 6.99 -9.78 5.18
C ALA A 152 7.13 -8.61 6.18
N GLN A 153 8.34 -8.15 6.47
CA GLN A 153 8.59 -6.95 7.29
C GLN A 153 7.93 -5.70 6.69
N ARG A 154 8.05 -5.51 5.37
CA ARG A 154 7.45 -4.38 4.64
C ARG A 154 5.94 -4.50 4.60
N VAL A 155 5.42 -5.69 4.32
CA VAL A 155 3.97 -5.97 4.29
C VAL A 155 3.34 -5.64 5.65
N ILE A 156 3.94 -6.09 6.75
CA ILE A 156 3.40 -5.80 8.08
C ILE A 156 3.58 -4.32 8.43
N GLY A 157 4.74 -3.74 8.08
CA GLY A 157 5.07 -2.36 8.34
C GLY A 157 4.12 -1.35 7.70
N PHE A 158 3.67 -1.62 6.47
CA PHE A 158 2.80 -0.72 5.70
C PHE A 158 1.29 -0.95 5.92
N TYR A 159 0.88 -2.04 6.57
CA TYR A 159 -0.53 -2.31 6.88
C TYR A 159 -1.28 -1.17 7.60
N PRO A 160 -0.72 -0.47 8.62
CA PRO A 160 -1.43 0.66 9.23
C PRO A 160 -1.81 1.75 8.23
N PHE A 161 -0.97 2.05 7.24
CA PHE A 161 -1.29 3.05 6.21
C PHE A 161 -2.45 2.61 5.32
N TYR A 162 -2.58 1.30 5.06
CA TYR A 162 -3.72 0.74 4.34
C TYR A 162 -5.03 0.98 5.11
N LEU A 163 -5.03 0.73 6.42
CA LEU A 163 -6.20 0.94 7.28
C LEU A 163 -6.57 2.41 7.43
N VAL A 164 -5.58 3.32 7.50
CA VAL A 164 -5.83 4.76 7.47
C VAL A 164 -6.60 5.15 6.21
N GLY A 165 -6.24 4.57 5.06
CA GLY A 165 -7.00 4.75 3.82
C GLY A 165 -8.48 4.37 3.97
N ILE A 166 -8.76 3.20 4.55
CA ILE A 166 -10.13 2.72 4.79
C ILE A 166 -10.88 3.67 5.73
N TRP A 167 -10.22 4.12 6.80
CA TRP A 167 -10.79 5.04 7.78
C TRP A 167 -11.18 6.38 7.17
N LEU A 168 -10.32 6.95 6.31
CA LEU A 168 -10.62 8.18 5.57
C LEU A 168 -11.84 8.05 4.66
N ASN A 169 -12.02 6.90 4.01
CA ASN A 169 -13.20 6.64 3.19
C ASN A 169 -14.47 6.49 4.05
N GLY A 170 -14.37 5.89 5.24
CA GLY A 170 -15.45 5.82 6.22
C GLY A 170 -15.89 7.21 6.69
N LEU A 171 -14.95 8.01 7.20
CA LEU A 171 -15.21 9.39 7.64
C LEU A 171 -15.90 10.24 6.57
N LYS A 172 -15.48 10.10 5.31
CA LYS A 172 -16.11 10.84 4.22
C LYS A 172 -17.57 10.47 4.03
N LYS A 173 -17.93 9.20 4.18
CA LYS A 173 -19.34 8.77 4.09
C LYS A 173 -20.14 9.36 5.26
N ASP A 174 -19.57 9.34 6.46
CA ASP A 174 -20.22 9.91 7.64
C ASP A 174 -20.45 11.42 7.49
N LEU A 175 -19.45 12.16 6.99
CA LEU A 175 -19.56 13.61 6.73
C LEU A 175 -20.63 13.95 5.68
N ILE A 176 -20.78 13.14 4.63
CA ILE A 176 -21.82 13.33 3.61
C ILE A 176 -23.21 13.03 4.15
N ASN A 177 -23.33 12.11 5.11
CA ASN A 177 -24.59 11.70 5.71
C ASN A 177 -25.02 12.57 6.90
N LEU A 178 -24.21 13.57 7.29
CA LEU A 178 -24.60 14.52 8.33
C LEU A 178 -25.79 15.38 7.85
N PRO A 179 -26.82 15.60 8.69
CA PRO A 179 -27.87 16.55 8.36
C PRO A 179 -27.25 17.95 8.14
N PRO A 180 -27.77 18.74 7.18
CA PRO A 180 -27.25 20.07 6.92
C PRO A 180 -27.29 20.91 8.21
N PRO A 181 -26.27 21.74 8.47
CA PRO A 181 -26.18 22.51 9.71
C PRO A 181 -27.45 23.35 9.88
N GLN A 182 -28.07 23.27 11.06
CA GLN A 182 -29.31 23.98 11.43
C GLN A 182 -29.20 25.52 11.45
N LEU A 183 -28.07 26.07 10.99
CA LEU A 183 -27.73 27.50 11.01
C LEU A 183 -28.65 28.37 10.13
N LEU A 184 -29.47 27.77 9.24
CA LEU A 184 -30.43 28.51 8.41
C LEU A 184 -31.77 28.83 9.12
N LYS A 185 -32.01 28.34 10.34
CA LYS A 185 -33.26 28.65 11.08
C LYS A 185 -33.25 29.99 11.82
N TYR A 186 -32.08 30.61 12.01
CA TYR A 186 -31.95 31.88 12.75
C TYR A 186 -31.73 33.11 11.86
N ALA A 187 -31.70 32.95 10.53
CA ALA A 187 -31.48 34.06 9.60
C ALA A 187 -32.78 34.70 9.07
N ASN A 188 -33.95 34.20 9.47
CA ASN A 188 -35.27 34.70 9.04
C ASN A 188 -36.19 35.05 10.23
N GLY A 189 -35.62 35.49 11.36
CA GLY A 189 -36.36 35.97 12.54
C GLY A 189 -36.26 37.47 12.69
#